data_AF-A0A9Q3FFZ0-F1
#
_entry.id   AF-A0A9Q3FFZ0-F1
#
_cell.length_a   1.000
_cell.length_b   1.000
_cell.length_c   1.000
_cell.angle_alpha   90.00
_cell.angle_beta   90.00
_cell.angle_gamma   90.00
#
_symmetry.space_group_name_H-M   'P 1'
#
loop_
_entity.id
_entity.type
_entity.pdbx_description
1 polymer ?
#
loop_
_entity_poly.entity_id
_entity_poly.type
_entity_poly.pdbx_seq_one_letter_code
_entity_poly.pdbx_strand_id
1 'polypeptide(L)'
;MNLKDDIQSEVRLITEKMDKISEANLNTPNLSTPYSHVRSPIKPKEEITNTFITGLSNQDNNQVLMKEAPQLKEWPTFTGEGEYGHMSFIKTIDMLQEDYAIPDYLITARLHSLFEKSAKRWYYVIKQTNGKNTWSWWKQDIITKWANDAWRYKIENTFENSVFDPDKDKPLTWFLK
;
A
#
# COMPACT_ATOMS: atom_id res chain seq x y z
N MET A 1 -0.15 54.10 -4.19
CA MET A 1 -0.62 52.70 -4.18
C MET A 1 0.36 51.92 -3.32
N ASN A 2 -0.03 51.59 -2.09
CA ASN A 2 0.89 51.16 -1.04
C ASN A 2 0.79 49.64 -0.87
N LEU A 3 1.68 48.91 -1.55
CA LEU A 3 1.71 47.44 -1.64
C LEU A 3 1.69 46.72 -0.28
N LYS A 4 2.11 47.40 0.80
CA LYS A 4 2.13 46.84 2.15
C LYS A 4 0.73 46.75 2.76
N ASP A 5 -0.16 47.67 2.42
CA ASP A 5 -1.51 47.72 2.98
C ASP A 5 -2.40 46.63 2.35
N ASP A 6 -2.21 46.33 1.06
CA ASP A 6 -2.92 45.26 0.36
C ASP A 6 -2.55 43.88 0.92
N ILE A 7 -1.26 43.61 1.13
CA ILE A 7 -0.80 42.33 1.70
C ILE A 7 -1.34 42.12 3.12
N GLN A 8 -1.39 43.17 3.94
CA GLN A 8 -1.94 43.09 5.30
C GLN A 8 -3.44 42.81 5.30
N SER A 9 -4.18 43.35 4.32
CA SER A 9 -5.60 43.09 4.17
C SER A 9 -5.90 41.64 3.74
N GLU A 10 -5.08 41.06 2.86
CA GLU A 10 -5.21 39.66 2.45
C GLU A 10 -4.88 38.68 3.58
N VAL A 11 -3.83 38.95 4.35
CA VAL A 11 -3.47 38.09 5.50
C VAL A 11 -4.60 38.09 6.53
N ARG A 12 -5.21 39.25 6.81
CA ARG A 12 -6.35 39.35 7.72
C ARG A 12 -7.57 38.57 7.22
N LEU A 13 -7.84 38.61 5.91
CA LEU A 13 -8.94 37.87 5.29
C LEU A 13 -8.73 36.34 5.37
N ILE A 14 -7.48 35.88 5.25
CA ILE A 14 -7.14 34.46 5.37
C ILE A 14 -7.33 33.98 6.81
N THR A 15 -6.90 34.76 7.81
CA THR A 15 -7.10 34.42 9.22
C THR A 15 -8.59 34.33 9.56
N GLU A 16 -9.40 35.30 9.12
CA GLU A 16 -10.85 35.28 9.39
C GLU A 16 -11.56 34.08 8.73
N LYS A 17 -11.08 33.62 7.56
CA LYS A 17 -11.60 32.40 6.91
C LYS A 17 -11.20 31.13 7.68
N MET A 18 -10.00 31.07 8.25
CA MET A 18 -9.58 29.93 9.06
C MET A 18 -10.41 29.80 10.35
N ASP A 19 -10.75 30.92 10.99
CA ASP A 19 -11.57 30.92 12.19
C ASP A 19 -13.02 30.48 11.92
N LYS A 20 -13.60 30.89 10.77
CA LYS A 20 -14.94 30.42 10.37
C LYS A 20 -14.99 28.92 10.06
N ILE A 21 -13.89 28.34 9.58
CA ILE A 21 -13.79 26.90 9.32
C ILE A 21 -13.64 26.11 10.63
N SER A 22 -12.97 26.67 11.64
CA SER A 22 -12.85 26.01 12.95
C SER A 22 -14.18 25.98 13.71
N GLU A 23 -14.97 27.06 13.63
CA GLU A 23 -16.30 27.13 14.25
C GLU A 23 -17.34 26.24 13.56
N ALA A 24 -17.26 26.06 12.23
CA ALA A 24 -18.17 25.20 11.48
C ALA A 24 -17.99 23.69 11.78
N ASN A 25 -16.84 23.28 12.32
CA ASN A 25 -16.54 21.88 12.62
C ASN A 25 -16.99 21.41 14.02
N LEU A 26 -17.62 22.29 14.81
CA LEU A 26 -18.06 21.97 16.19
C LEU A 26 -19.54 21.58 16.31
N ASN A 27 -20.34 21.63 15.23
CA ASN A 27 -21.81 21.44 15.31
C ASN A 27 -22.40 20.48 14.27
N THR A 28 -21.93 19.23 14.23
CA THR A 28 -22.63 18.13 13.54
C THR A 28 -22.96 16.99 14.51
N PRO A 29 -24.21 16.51 14.57
CA PRO A 29 -24.59 15.41 15.46
C PRO A 29 -23.99 14.07 15.00
N ASN A 30 -23.42 13.34 15.96
CA ASN A 30 -22.82 12.01 15.78
C ASN A 30 -23.89 10.95 15.44
N LEU A 31 -23.76 10.32 14.27
CA LEU A 31 -24.46 9.08 13.93
C LEU A 31 -23.48 7.91 14.09
N SER A 32 -23.69 7.09 15.11
CA SER A 32 -22.82 5.97 15.45
C SER A 32 -22.98 4.79 14.47
N THR A 33 -21.90 4.43 13.77
CA THR A 33 -21.70 3.09 13.21
C THR A 33 -20.35 2.52 13.70
N PRO A 34 -20.27 1.25 14.11
CA PRO A 34 -19.08 0.70 14.74
C PRO A 34 -18.16 0.01 13.74
N TYR A 35 -17.00 0.58 13.43
CA TYR A 35 -15.79 -0.21 13.17
C TYR A 35 -14.54 0.66 13.29
N SER A 36 -13.72 0.37 14.29
CA SER A 36 -12.53 1.12 14.67
C SER A 36 -11.29 0.58 13.97
N HIS A 37 -10.68 1.38 13.09
CA HIS A 37 -9.24 1.33 12.87
C HIS A 37 -8.64 2.65 13.34
N VAL A 38 -7.94 2.55 14.47
CA VAL A 38 -7.22 3.64 15.13
C VAL A 38 -6.17 4.19 14.16
N ARG A 39 -6.42 5.38 13.63
CA ARG A 39 -5.41 6.18 12.94
C ARG A 39 -4.64 6.98 13.99
N SER A 40 -3.41 6.57 14.28
CA SER A 40 -2.52 7.35 15.14
C SER A 40 -1.86 8.51 14.37
N PRO A 41 -1.51 9.64 15.04
CA PRO A 41 -1.12 10.89 14.38
C PRO A 41 0.32 10.90 13.87
N ILE A 42 0.53 11.65 12.79
CA ILE A 42 1.83 12.01 12.19
C ILE A 42 2.63 12.86 13.19
N LYS A 43 3.92 12.53 13.39
CA LYS A 43 4.91 13.40 14.07
C LYS A 43 5.97 13.93 13.08
N PRO A 44 6.60 15.10 13.34
CA PRO A 44 7.43 15.82 12.38
C PRO A 44 8.88 15.31 12.28
N LYS A 45 9.55 15.72 11.19
CA LYS A 45 10.93 15.41 10.77
C LYS A 45 12.02 15.93 11.73
N GLU A 46 13.11 15.16 11.82
CA GLU A 46 14.56 15.45 12.05
C GLU A 46 15.14 14.19 12.76
N GLU A 47 16.30 13.60 12.50
CA GLU A 47 17.63 14.04 12.04
C GLU A 47 18.43 12.80 11.58
N ILE A 48 19.44 12.99 10.71
CA ILE A 48 20.26 11.92 10.12
C ILE A 48 21.43 11.59 11.06
N THR A 49 21.45 10.39 11.64
CA THR A 49 22.68 9.81 12.22
C THR A 49 23.02 8.48 11.56
N ASN A 50 24.16 8.47 10.88
CA ASN A 50 24.71 7.32 10.15
C ASN A 50 25.06 6.16 11.10
N THR A 51 24.22 5.14 11.17
CA THR A 51 24.53 3.86 11.84
C THR A 51 25.31 2.88 10.95
N PHE A 52 26.17 3.39 10.07
CA PHE A 52 26.92 2.58 9.10
C PHE A 52 28.08 1.77 9.70
N ILE A 53 28.41 1.91 11.00
CA ILE A 53 29.51 1.17 11.63
C ILE A 53 29.14 0.73 13.07
N THR A 54 28.23 -0.22 13.22
CA THR A 54 28.20 -1.14 14.37
C THR A 54 27.24 -2.30 14.04
N GLY A 55 27.80 -3.42 13.59
CA GLY A 55 27.01 -4.59 13.18
C GLY A 55 27.79 -5.66 12.42
N LEU A 56 29.08 -5.41 12.10
CA LEU A 56 30.03 -6.45 11.70
C LEU A 56 30.52 -7.21 12.95
N SER A 57 29.65 -8.05 13.52
CA SER A 57 30.03 -9.17 14.38
C SER A 57 28.77 -9.98 14.65
N ASN A 58 28.42 -10.83 13.67
CA ASN A 58 27.59 -12.03 13.78
C ASN A 58 27.51 -12.70 12.38
N GLN A 59 28.66 -12.85 11.72
CA GLN A 59 28.89 -13.93 10.76
C GLN A 59 29.21 -15.14 11.64
N ASP A 60 28.31 -16.11 11.83
CA ASP A 60 28.36 -17.32 11.01
C ASP A 60 27.04 -18.12 11.01
N ASN A 61 25.98 -17.64 11.67
CA ASN A 61 24.74 -18.41 11.82
C ASN A 61 23.65 -18.07 10.79
N ASN A 62 23.71 -16.90 10.14
CA ASN A 62 22.71 -16.47 9.15
C ASN A 62 22.96 -17.03 7.73
N GLN A 63 24.16 -17.53 7.43
CA GLN A 63 24.43 -18.12 6.11
C GLN A 63 23.83 -19.52 5.95
N VAL A 64 23.58 -20.23 7.05
CA VAL A 64 23.04 -21.59 7.02
C VAL A 64 21.53 -21.57 6.75
N LEU A 65 20.78 -20.63 7.32
CA LEU A 65 19.34 -20.49 7.06
C LEU A 65 19.04 -19.93 5.65
N MET A 66 19.93 -19.10 5.11
CA MET A 66 19.80 -18.54 3.75
C MET A 66 20.06 -19.56 2.63
N LYS A 67 20.66 -20.73 2.94
CA LYS A 67 20.87 -21.84 1.98
C LYS A 67 19.65 -22.76 1.84
N GLU A 68 18.71 -22.70 2.78
CA GLU A 68 17.48 -23.49 2.80
C GLU A 68 16.20 -22.67 2.59
N ALA A 69 16.31 -21.34 2.42
CA ALA A 69 15.29 -20.65 1.66
C ALA A 69 15.23 -21.40 0.31
N PRO A 70 14.10 -22.04 -0.05
CA PRO A 70 14.02 -22.78 -1.28
C PRO A 70 14.53 -21.84 -2.35
N GLN A 71 15.25 -22.38 -3.35
CA GLN A 71 15.31 -21.70 -4.62
C GLN A 71 13.85 -21.52 -5.02
N LEU A 72 13.26 -20.39 -4.64
CA LEU A 72 11.87 -20.01 -4.83
C LEU A 72 11.75 -19.88 -6.34
N LYS A 73 11.58 -21.03 -6.98
CA LYS A 73 11.68 -21.18 -8.42
C LYS A 73 10.55 -20.41 -9.09
N GLU A 74 9.52 -20.07 -8.32
CA GLU A 74 8.36 -19.31 -8.75
C GLU A 74 8.06 -18.23 -7.71
N TRP A 75 8.82 -17.13 -7.76
CA TRP A 75 8.30 -15.88 -7.22
C TRP A 75 7.09 -15.45 -8.08
N PRO A 76 6.07 -14.83 -7.49
CA PRO A 76 4.94 -14.36 -8.27
C PRO A 76 5.39 -13.26 -9.23
N THR A 77 4.88 -13.28 -10.45
CA THR A 77 5.02 -12.16 -11.40
C THR A 77 3.77 -11.28 -11.35
N PHE A 78 3.96 -9.98 -11.55
CA PHE A 78 2.86 -9.02 -11.59
C PHE A 78 2.98 -8.13 -12.82
N THR A 79 2.01 -8.27 -13.72
CA THR A 79 1.95 -7.54 -14.99
C THR A 79 1.30 -6.16 -14.85
N GLY A 80 0.58 -5.90 -13.75
CA GLY A 80 -0.28 -4.73 -13.60
C GLY A 80 -1.62 -4.84 -14.33
N GLU A 81 -1.94 -6.03 -14.84
CA GLU A 81 -3.18 -6.37 -15.55
C GLU A 81 -3.99 -7.39 -14.72
N GLY A 82 -5.31 -7.35 -14.83
CA GLY A 82 -6.22 -8.27 -14.12
C GLY A 82 -6.89 -7.66 -12.89
N GLU A 83 -8.07 -8.18 -12.55
CA GLU A 83 -8.92 -7.62 -11.50
C GLU A 83 -8.31 -7.81 -10.10
N TYR A 84 -7.81 -9.00 -9.78
CA TYR A 84 -7.28 -9.29 -8.44
C TYR A 84 -5.76 -9.48 -8.40
N GLY A 85 -5.07 -9.19 -9.50
CA GLY A 85 -3.64 -9.49 -9.66
C GLY A 85 -2.74 -8.82 -8.61
N HIS A 86 -3.10 -7.62 -8.15
CA HIS A 86 -2.33 -6.90 -7.14
C HIS A 86 -2.50 -7.51 -5.74
N MET A 87 -3.71 -7.98 -5.40
CA MET A 87 -3.99 -8.63 -4.12
C MET A 87 -3.32 -9.99 -4.01
N SER A 88 -3.42 -10.81 -5.06
CA SER A 88 -2.76 -12.11 -5.10
C SER A 88 -1.25 -11.96 -5.03
N PHE A 89 -0.67 -11.02 -5.78
CA PHE A 89 0.75 -10.71 -5.74
C PHE A 89 1.24 -10.33 -4.34
N ILE A 90 0.59 -9.36 -3.68
CA ILE A 90 0.96 -8.92 -2.33
C ILE A 90 0.84 -10.07 -1.35
N LYS A 91 -0.28 -10.80 -1.37
CA LYS A 91 -0.53 -11.92 -0.46
C LYS A 91 0.52 -13.03 -0.63
N THR A 92 0.88 -13.37 -1.86
CA THR A 92 1.93 -14.38 -2.11
C THR A 92 3.27 -13.92 -1.57
N ILE A 93 3.67 -12.67 -1.76
CA ILE A 93 4.93 -12.17 -1.18
C ILE A 93 4.87 -12.15 0.35
N ASP A 94 3.75 -11.75 0.95
CA ASP A 94 3.59 -11.75 2.41
C ASP A 94 3.69 -13.17 3.00
N MET A 95 3.08 -14.17 2.34
CA MET A 95 3.23 -15.58 2.72
C MET A 95 4.69 -16.04 2.61
N LEU A 96 5.39 -15.70 1.52
CA LEU A 96 6.81 -16.02 1.35
C LEU A 96 7.70 -15.36 2.40
N GLN A 97 7.37 -14.12 2.78
CA GLN A 97 8.09 -13.40 3.81
C GLN A 97 7.93 -14.09 5.17
N GLU A 98 6.72 -14.53 5.51
CA GLU A 98 6.41 -15.23 6.75
C GLU A 98 7.04 -16.63 6.80
N ASP A 99 6.83 -17.44 5.75
CA ASP A 99 7.28 -18.84 5.68
C ASP A 99 8.81 -18.98 5.71
N TYR A 100 9.52 -18.05 5.05
CA TYR A 100 10.97 -18.11 4.88
C TYR A 100 11.74 -17.03 5.63
N ALA A 101 11.06 -16.26 6.49
CA ALA A 101 11.63 -15.14 7.25
C ALA A 101 12.47 -14.19 6.36
N ILE A 102 11.98 -13.88 5.17
CA ILE A 102 12.74 -13.12 4.16
C ILE A 102 12.86 -11.66 4.63
N PRO A 103 14.08 -11.10 4.73
CA PRO A 103 14.26 -9.71 5.09
C PRO A 103 13.78 -8.77 3.96
N ASP A 104 13.18 -7.64 4.35
CA ASP A 104 12.61 -6.62 3.46
C ASP A 104 13.54 -6.19 2.30
N TYR A 105 14.85 -6.09 2.57
CA TYR A 105 15.82 -5.66 1.55
C TYR A 105 15.95 -6.67 0.40
N LEU A 106 15.76 -7.98 0.64
CA LEU A 106 15.79 -8.99 -0.41
C LEU A 106 14.53 -8.94 -1.28
N ILE A 107 13.37 -8.73 -0.67
CA ILE A 107 12.10 -8.55 -1.38
C ILE A 107 12.20 -7.33 -2.30
N THR A 108 12.58 -6.19 -1.74
CA THR A 108 12.68 -4.92 -2.48
C THR A 108 13.77 -4.94 -3.57
N ALA A 109 14.85 -5.69 -3.38
CA ALA A 109 15.85 -5.94 -4.41
C ALA A 109 15.29 -6.76 -5.58
N ARG A 110 14.43 -7.75 -5.30
CA ARG A 110 13.82 -8.61 -6.34
C ARG A 110 12.64 -7.97 -7.07
N LEU A 111 11.98 -6.95 -6.52
CA LEU A 111 10.80 -6.32 -7.14
C LEU A 111 10.95 -6.01 -8.64
N HIS A 112 12.13 -5.53 -9.07
CA HIS A 112 12.38 -5.20 -10.48
C HIS A 112 12.22 -6.39 -11.46
N SER A 113 12.43 -7.63 -10.99
CA SER A 113 12.26 -8.86 -11.78
C SER A 113 10.86 -9.45 -11.65
N LEU A 114 10.14 -9.12 -10.57
CA LEU A 114 8.77 -9.60 -10.35
C LEU A 114 7.74 -8.78 -11.13
N PHE A 115 8.04 -7.51 -11.38
CA PHE A 115 7.17 -6.67 -12.21
C PHE A 115 7.41 -6.90 -13.70
N GLU A 116 6.31 -7.05 -14.43
CA GLU A 116 6.27 -7.21 -15.88
C GLU A 116 5.41 -6.12 -16.53
N LYS A 117 5.51 -5.99 -17.86
CA LYS A 117 4.68 -5.11 -18.70
C LYS A 117 4.47 -3.69 -18.11
N SER A 118 3.22 -3.33 -17.82
CA SER A 118 2.82 -1.99 -17.37
C SER A 118 3.27 -1.72 -15.93
N ALA A 119 3.20 -2.73 -15.05
CA ALA A 119 3.71 -2.63 -13.68
C ALA A 119 5.22 -2.37 -13.65
N LYS A 120 5.99 -2.99 -14.55
CA LYS A 120 7.44 -2.76 -14.63
C LYS A 120 7.78 -1.31 -14.96
N ARG A 121 7.07 -0.71 -15.93
CA ARG A 121 7.26 0.69 -16.31
C ARG A 121 6.93 1.63 -15.14
N TRP A 122 5.80 1.38 -14.47
CA TRP A 122 5.40 2.12 -13.28
C TRP A 122 6.43 2.02 -12.16
N TYR A 123 6.93 0.82 -11.86
CA TYR A 123 7.92 0.58 -10.81
C TYR A 123 9.18 1.43 -11.01
N TYR A 124 9.68 1.52 -12.25
CA TYR A 124 10.88 2.32 -12.52
C TYR A 124 10.66 3.82 -12.30
N VAL A 125 9.47 4.34 -12.58
CA VAL A 125 9.14 5.76 -12.33
C VAL A 125 9.12 6.01 -10.83
N ILE A 126 8.37 5.21 -10.07
CA ILE A 126 8.23 5.37 -8.62
C ILE A 126 9.58 5.19 -7.90
N LYS A 127 10.39 4.21 -8.32
CA LYS A 127 11.70 3.98 -7.73
C LYS A 127 12.66 5.15 -7.94
N GLN A 128 12.58 5.83 -9.08
CA GLN A 128 13.40 7.01 -9.35
C GLN A 128 12.96 8.22 -8.51
N THR A 129 11.66 8.39 -8.27
CA THR A 129 11.13 9.52 -7.50
C THR A 129 11.26 9.34 -5.99
N ASN A 130 11.11 8.13 -5.48
CA ASN A 130 10.99 7.85 -4.04
C ASN A 130 12.21 7.12 -3.45
N GLY A 131 13.16 6.66 -4.27
CA GLY A 131 14.39 6.01 -3.80
C GLY A 131 14.18 4.62 -3.18
N LYS A 132 14.94 4.32 -2.12
CA LYS A 132 14.88 3.03 -1.40
C LYS A 132 13.78 3.08 -0.33
N ASN A 133 12.82 2.17 -0.41
CA ASN A 133 11.69 2.06 0.51
C ASN A 133 11.50 0.63 0.98
N THR A 134 10.82 0.45 2.12
CA THR A 134 10.50 -0.85 2.74
C THR A 134 9.42 -1.60 1.95
N TRP A 135 9.26 -2.90 2.20
CA TRP A 135 8.22 -3.68 1.53
C TRP A 135 6.82 -3.16 1.90
N SER A 136 6.59 -2.80 3.17
CA SER A 136 5.33 -2.20 3.63
C SER A 136 4.93 -0.95 2.83
N TRP A 137 5.90 -0.08 2.54
CA TRP A 137 5.65 1.11 1.71
C TRP A 137 5.25 0.73 0.28
N TRP A 138 5.97 -0.22 -0.34
CA TRP A 138 5.64 -0.71 -1.68
C TRP A 138 4.25 -1.34 -1.74
N LYS A 139 3.82 -2.07 -0.70
CA LYS A 139 2.45 -2.60 -0.61
C LYS A 139 1.41 -1.49 -0.68
N GLN A 140 1.60 -0.42 0.09
CA GLN A 140 0.68 0.71 0.09
C GLN A 140 0.63 1.41 -1.27
N ASP A 141 1.78 1.57 -1.92
CA ASP A 141 1.85 2.21 -3.23
C ASP A 141 1.19 1.35 -4.34
N ILE A 142 1.37 0.03 -4.30
CA ILE A 142 0.68 -0.92 -5.19
C ILE A 142 -0.84 -0.84 -4.96
N ILE A 143 -1.29 -0.87 -3.71
CA ILE A 143 -2.72 -0.75 -3.37
C ILE A 143 -3.27 0.59 -3.86
N THR A 144 -2.54 1.69 -3.66
CA THR A 144 -2.96 3.03 -4.11
C THR A 144 -3.11 3.08 -5.63
N LYS A 145 -2.20 2.42 -6.36
CA LYS A 145 -2.20 2.44 -7.83
C LYS A 145 -3.28 1.54 -8.45
N TRP A 146 -3.46 0.32 -7.93
CA TRP A 146 -4.32 -0.71 -8.55
C TRP A 146 -5.61 -1.03 -7.78
N ALA A 147 -5.72 -0.67 -6.51
CA ALA A 147 -6.93 -0.81 -5.69
C ALA A 147 -7.63 0.54 -5.46
N ASN A 148 -7.71 1.35 -6.51
CA ASN A 148 -8.36 2.66 -6.49
C ASN A 148 -9.89 2.54 -6.37
N ASP A 149 -10.58 3.65 -6.12
CA ASP A 149 -12.03 3.65 -5.88
C ASP A 149 -12.82 3.09 -7.07
N ALA A 150 -12.38 3.34 -8.30
CA ALA A 150 -13.00 2.76 -9.49
C ALA A 150 -12.91 1.23 -9.52
N TRP A 151 -11.78 0.67 -9.10
CA TRP A 151 -11.62 -0.77 -8.94
C TRP A 151 -12.55 -1.31 -7.85
N ARG A 152 -12.59 -0.66 -6.68
CA ARG A 152 -13.45 -1.08 -5.55
C ARG A 152 -14.92 -1.09 -5.96
N TYR A 153 -15.37 -0.01 -6.60
CA TYR A 153 -16.74 0.09 -7.12
C TYR A 153 -17.04 -0.99 -8.14
N LYS A 154 -16.10 -1.30 -9.05
CA LYS A 154 -16.27 -2.39 -10.00
C LYS A 154 -16.45 -3.74 -9.29
N ILE A 155 -15.62 -4.03 -8.27
CA ILE A 155 -15.72 -5.28 -7.51
C ILE A 155 -17.05 -5.36 -6.74
N GLU A 156 -17.44 -4.28 -6.07
CA GLU A 156 -18.71 -4.17 -5.36
C GLU A 156 -19.90 -4.42 -6.30
N ASN A 157 -19.92 -3.74 -7.45
CA ASN A 157 -20.94 -3.96 -8.45
C ASN A 157 -20.94 -5.40 -9.01
N THR A 158 -19.78 -6.02 -9.23
CA THR A 158 -19.74 -7.43 -9.65
C THR A 158 -20.26 -8.37 -8.57
N PHE A 159 -20.04 -8.04 -7.29
CA PHE A 159 -20.56 -8.81 -6.17
C PHE A 159 -22.08 -8.65 -6.02
N GLU A 160 -22.60 -7.43 -6.12
CA GLU A 160 -24.05 -7.16 -6.05
C GLU A 160 -24.83 -7.83 -7.19
N ASN A 161 -24.25 -7.84 -8.40
CA ASN A 161 -24.86 -8.50 -9.56
C ASN A 161 -24.64 -10.02 -9.58
N SER A 162 -23.79 -10.55 -8.70
CA SER A 162 -23.55 -11.99 -8.57
C SER A 162 -24.68 -12.66 -7.80
N VAL A 163 -25.85 -12.76 -8.43
CA VAL A 163 -26.99 -13.52 -7.91
C VAL A 163 -26.90 -14.95 -8.43
N PHE A 164 -27.00 -15.92 -7.51
CA PHE A 164 -27.07 -17.34 -7.87
C PHE A 164 -28.35 -17.62 -8.66
N ASP A 165 -28.21 -18.16 -9.87
CA ASP A 165 -29.31 -18.55 -10.74
C ASP A 165 -29.40 -20.08 -10.79
N PRO A 166 -30.40 -20.73 -10.18
CA PRO A 166 -30.49 -22.18 -10.11
C PRO A 166 -30.63 -22.86 -11.48
N ASP A 167 -31.05 -22.13 -12.52
CA ASP A 167 -31.18 -22.67 -13.88
C ASP A 167 -29.88 -22.55 -14.69
N LYS A 168 -29.01 -21.59 -14.34
CA LYS A 168 -27.74 -21.33 -15.06
C LYS A 168 -26.52 -21.84 -14.30
N ASP A 169 -26.53 -21.73 -12.98
CA ASP A 169 -25.42 -22.07 -12.10
C ASP A 169 -25.54 -23.53 -11.68
N LYS A 170 -24.64 -24.36 -12.23
CA LYS A 170 -24.53 -25.75 -11.79
C LYS A 170 -23.95 -25.78 -10.39
N PRO A 171 -24.67 -26.29 -9.37
CA PRO A 171 -24.06 -26.50 -8.07
C PRO A 171 -22.88 -27.45 -8.23
N LEU A 172 -21.77 -27.17 -7.58
CA LEU A 172 -20.68 -28.14 -7.50
C LEU A 172 -21.27 -29.42 -6.88
N THR A 173 -21.11 -30.57 -7.53
CA THR A 173 -21.52 -31.86 -6.98
C THR A 173 -20.41 -32.35 -6.07
N TRP A 174 -20.49 -32.06 -4.77
CA TRP A 174 -19.50 -32.49 -3.76
C TRP A 174 -19.68 -33.96 -3.32
N PHE A 175 -20.69 -34.66 -3.84
CA PHE A 175 -20.92 -36.08 -3.61
C PHE A 175 -21.99 -36.68 -4.53
N LEU A 176 -21.56 -37.29 -5.62
CA LEU A 176 -22.28 -38.40 -6.24
C LEU A 176 -21.19 -39.37 -6.72
N LYS A 177 -20.94 -40.38 -5.90
CA LYS A 177 -20.13 -41.55 -6.23
C LYS A 177 -21.06 -42.74 -6.36
#